data_AF-A0A942ILB4-F1
#
_entry.id   AF-A0A942ILB4-F1
#
_cell.length_a   1.000
_cell.length_b   1.000
_cell.length_c   1.000
_cell.angle_alpha   90.00
_cell.angle_beta   90.00
_cell.angle_gamma   90.00
#
_symmetry.space_group_name_H-M   'P 1'
#
loop_
_entity.id
_entity.type
_entity.pdbx_description
1 polymer ?
#
loop_
_entity_poly.entity_id
_entity_poly.type
_entity_poly.pdbx_seq_one_letter_code
_entity_poly.pdbx_strand_id
1 'polypeptide(L)'
;MDPDSANPTASPMSKSLQSKIRQTRLNAPLEVPKARLCSRVIIAMAMGHPLDGPVQALKSGLGNNWSPVLAVQFMSGRRGQMAAQSAPDIEREAIYLAHLVAKEIADRQPVTRARLDVLRHLAIVAGKDSS
;
A
#
# COMPACT_ATOMS: atom_id res chain seq x y z
N MET A 1 -6.45 -24.70 -46.16
CA MET A 1 -6.90 -23.31 -46.02
C MET A 1 -6.85 -22.99 -44.54
N ASP A 2 -5.65 -22.62 -44.13
CA ASP A 2 -5.22 -22.07 -42.83
C ASP A 2 -5.96 -20.74 -42.52
N PRO A 3 -5.74 -20.06 -41.37
CA PRO A 3 -4.80 -20.38 -40.27
C PRO A 3 -5.35 -20.13 -38.85
N ASP A 4 -4.60 -20.62 -37.86
CA ASP A 4 -4.07 -19.85 -36.73
C ASP A 4 -4.89 -18.65 -36.20
N SER A 5 -5.39 -18.77 -34.96
CA SER A 5 -5.43 -17.63 -34.06
C SER A 5 -5.33 -18.11 -32.62
N ALA A 6 -4.21 -18.79 -32.33
CA ALA A 6 -3.69 -18.86 -30.98
C ALA A 6 -3.57 -17.42 -30.46
N ASN A 7 -4.35 -17.07 -29.45
CA ASN A 7 -4.33 -15.75 -28.82
C ASN A 7 -2.93 -15.47 -28.23
N PRO A 8 -2.10 -14.58 -28.80
CA PRO A 8 -0.71 -14.45 -28.42
C PRO A 8 -0.48 -13.11 -27.70
N THR A 9 -1.13 -12.87 -26.56
CA THR A 9 -0.93 -11.60 -25.83
C THR A 9 -0.83 -11.72 -24.32
N ALA A 10 -0.20 -12.80 -23.84
CA ALA A 10 0.44 -12.77 -22.52
C ALA A 10 1.93 -13.04 -22.73
N SER A 11 2.72 -12.00 -23.00
CA SER A 11 4.17 -12.11 -22.98
C SER A 11 4.59 -12.77 -21.67
N PRO A 12 5.29 -13.92 -21.69
CA PRO A 12 5.66 -14.60 -20.47
C PRO A 12 6.54 -13.65 -19.65
N MET A 13 6.14 -13.39 -18.39
CA MET A 13 6.89 -12.52 -17.49
C MET A 13 8.37 -12.93 -17.47
N SER A 14 9.28 -11.96 -17.56
CA SER A 14 10.72 -12.24 -17.57
C SER A 14 11.16 -12.98 -16.29
N LYS A 15 12.14 -13.88 -16.40
CA LYS A 15 12.71 -14.63 -15.26
C LYS A 15 13.17 -13.70 -14.12
N SER A 16 13.68 -12.51 -14.47
CA SER A 16 14.08 -11.49 -13.49
C SER A 16 12.89 -10.93 -12.70
N LEU A 17 11.78 -10.62 -13.38
CA LEU A 17 10.56 -10.15 -12.72
C LEU A 17 9.96 -11.23 -11.82
N GLN A 18 9.94 -12.48 -12.30
CA GLN A 18 9.49 -13.63 -11.50
C GLN A 18 10.32 -13.81 -10.22
N SER A 19 11.65 -13.73 -10.35
CA SER A 19 12.58 -13.82 -9.20
C SER A 19 12.34 -12.69 -8.19
N LYS A 20 12.18 -11.45 -8.66
CA LYS A 20 11.84 -10.30 -7.79
C LYS A 20 10.51 -10.47 -7.07
N ILE A 21 9.48 -10.96 -7.76
CA ILE A 21 8.16 -11.24 -7.15
C ILE A 21 8.30 -12.32 -6.09
N ARG A 22 9.00 -13.41 -6.38
CA ARG A 22 9.24 -14.51 -5.43
C ARG A 22 9.96 -14.00 -4.18
N GLN A 23 11.04 -13.22 -4.35
CA GLN A 23 11.77 -12.65 -3.21
C GLN A 23 10.88 -11.71 -2.38
N THR A 24 10.05 -10.92 -3.04
CA THR A 24 9.11 -10.02 -2.34
C THR A 24 8.12 -10.81 -1.49
N ARG A 25 7.59 -11.93 -2.01
CA ARG A 25 6.70 -12.82 -1.25
C ARG A 25 7.41 -13.45 -0.04
N LEU A 26 8.65 -13.91 -0.20
CA LEU A 26 9.42 -14.49 0.90
C LEU A 26 9.69 -13.47 2.01
N ASN A 27 9.91 -12.20 1.65
CA ASN A 27 10.17 -11.13 2.61
C ASN A 27 8.90 -10.49 3.19
N ALA A 28 7.72 -10.79 2.63
CA ALA A 28 6.47 -10.14 3.01
C ALA A 28 6.13 -10.22 4.51
N PRO A 29 6.35 -11.36 5.22
CA PRO A 29 6.15 -11.42 6.67
C PRO A 29 7.00 -10.43 7.47
N LEU A 30 8.22 -10.15 7.01
CA LEU A 30 9.14 -9.20 7.67
C LEU A 30 8.68 -7.74 7.50
N GLU A 31 7.84 -7.47 6.51
CA GLU A 31 7.29 -6.15 6.23
C GLU A 31 5.99 -5.88 7.00
N VAL A 32 5.38 -6.89 7.65
CA VAL A 32 4.12 -6.76 8.40
C VAL A 32 4.20 -5.70 9.51
N PRO A 33 5.24 -5.63 10.37
CA PRO A 33 5.33 -4.59 11.40
C PRO A 33 5.34 -3.17 10.82
N LYS A 34 6.01 -3.00 9.67
CA LYS A 34 6.05 -1.72 8.94
C LYS A 34 4.68 -1.39 8.34
N ALA A 35 4.03 -2.36 7.72
CA ALA A 35 2.68 -2.22 7.16
C ALA A 35 1.65 -1.85 8.23
N ARG A 36 1.75 -2.42 9.44
CA ARG A 36 0.92 -2.08 10.60
C ARG A 36 1.07 -0.61 11.03
N LEU A 37 2.29 -0.09 11.07
CA LEU A 37 2.51 1.31 11.42
C LEU A 37 2.01 2.26 10.32
N CYS A 38 2.24 1.90 9.05
CA CYS A 38 1.74 2.67 7.92
C CYS A 38 0.20 2.67 7.85
N SER A 39 -0.44 1.53 8.10
CA SER A 39 -1.89 1.39 8.03
C SER A 39 -2.61 2.27 9.05
N ARG A 40 -2.07 2.39 10.27
CA ARG A 40 -2.60 3.31 11.30
C ARG A 40 -2.67 4.76 10.84
N VAL A 41 -1.63 5.23 10.14
CA VAL A 41 -1.61 6.59 9.59
C VAL A 41 -2.66 6.75 8.50
N ILE A 42 -2.76 5.79 7.58
CA ILE A 42 -3.70 5.85 6.45
C ILE A 42 -5.15 5.77 6.92
N ILE A 43 -5.46 4.88 7.86
CA ILE A 43 -6.81 4.77 8.43
C ILE A 43 -7.17 6.05 9.18
N ALA A 44 -6.26 6.61 10.00
CA ALA A 44 -6.51 7.88 10.67
C ALA A 44 -6.76 9.02 9.68
N MET A 45 -6.04 9.06 8.55
CA MET A 45 -6.32 10.02 7.47
C MET A 45 -7.71 9.81 6.86
N ALA A 46 -8.06 8.57 6.50
CA ALA A 46 -9.33 8.24 5.87
C ALA A 46 -10.55 8.54 6.77
N MET A 47 -10.40 8.31 8.08
CA MET A 47 -11.42 8.61 9.09
C MET A 47 -11.45 10.09 9.50
N GLY A 48 -10.53 10.93 8.99
CA GLY A 48 -10.42 12.34 9.38
C GLY A 48 -9.88 12.56 10.81
N HIS A 49 -9.35 11.53 11.46
CA HIS A 49 -8.83 11.60 12.83
C HIS A 49 -7.52 12.38 12.94
N PRO A 50 -7.14 12.85 14.15
CA PRO A 50 -5.81 13.44 14.38
C PRO A 50 -4.68 12.46 14.02
N LEU A 51 -3.57 13.00 13.47
CA LEU A 51 -2.44 12.19 12.99
C LEU A 51 -1.26 12.15 13.96
N ASP A 52 -1.23 12.97 15.01
CA ASP A 52 -0.08 13.11 15.89
C ASP A 52 0.36 11.77 16.48
N GLY A 53 -0.57 11.03 17.08
CA GLY A 53 -0.31 9.70 17.63
C GLY A 53 0.17 8.68 16.59
N PRO A 54 -0.59 8.43 15.49
CA PRO A 54 -0.17 7.52 14.43
C PRO A 54 1.19 7.87 13.80
N VAL A 55 1.46 9.15 13.56
CA VAL A 55 2.73 9.62 12.98
C VAL A 55 3.87 9.49 13.98
N GLN A 56 3.64 9.77 15.26
CA GLN A 56 4.63 9.53 16.31
C GLN A 56 4.98 8.05 16.39
N ALA A 57 3.99 7.16 16.41
CA ALA A 57 4.22 5.71 16.42
C ALA A 57 5.00 5.24 15.17
N LEU A 58 4.68 5.77 13.99
CA LEU A 58 5.41 5.49 12.75
C LEU A 58 6.88 5.89 12.87
N LYS A 59 7.17 7.10 13.35
CA LYS A 59 8.54 7.61 13.54
C LYS A 59 9.30 6.84 14.60
N SER A 60 8.68 6.52 15.73
CA SER A 60 9.30 5.72 16.79
C SER A 60 9.63 4.30 16.32
N GLY A 61 8.79 3.69 15.48
CA GLY A 61 9.01 2.33 15.00
C GLY A 61 9.94 2.21 13.80
N LEU A 62 10.01 3.22 12.93
CA LEU A 62 10.72 3.13 11.65
C LEU A 62 11.79 4.22 11.42
N GLY A 63 11.91 5.17 12.34
CA GLY A 63 12.84 6.30 12.29
C GLY A 63 12.20 7.63 11.91
N ASN A 64 12.86 8.73 12.31
CA ASN A 64 12.33 10.10 12.17
C ASN A 64 12.10 10.58 10.73
N ASN A 65 12.72 9.92 9.75
CA ASN A 65 12.54 10.25 8.33
C ASN A 65 11.17 9.82 7.78
N TRP A 66 10.40 9.03 8.54
CA TRP A 66 9.08 8.59 8.11
C TRP A 66 8.03 9.69 8.22
N SER A 67 7.17 9.73 7.20
CA SER A 67 6.10 10.70 7.04
C SER A 67 4.84 10.03 6.50
N PRO A 68 3.67 10.68 6.58
CA PRO A 68 2.44 10.17 5.97
C PRO A 68 2.59 9.89 4.46
N VAL A 69 3.36 10.72 3.75
CA VAL A 69 3.67 10.54 2.32
C VAL A 69 4.37 9.20 2.09
N LEU A 70 5.41 8.90 2.89
CA LEU A 70 6.15 7.64 2.78
C LEU A 70 5.30 6.43 3.17
N ALA A 71 4.40 6.59 4.14
CA ALA A 71 3.44 5.53 4.50
C ALA A 71 2.51 5.20 3.32
N VAL A 72 1.96 6.21 2.64
CA VAL A 72 1.13 6.03 1.44
C VAL A 72 1.93 5.38 0.31
N GLN A 73 3.15 5.86 0.03
CA GLN A 73 4.00 5.27 -1.02
C GLN A 73 4.35 3.80 -0.76
N PHE A 74 4.63 3.44 0.49
CA PHE A 74 4.89 2.06 0.86
C PHE A 74 3.63 1.20 0.68
N MET A 75 2.50 1.68 1.19
CA MET A 75 1.24 0.92 1.19
C MET A 75 0.60 0.81 -0.18
N SER A 76 0.74 1.79 -1.08
CA SER A 76 0.19 1.71 -2.44
C SER A 76 0.92 0.69 -3.32
N GLY A 77 2.15 0.31 -2.95
CA GLY A 77 2.99 -0.61 -3.70
C GLY A 77 2.74 -2.08 -3.43
N ARG A 78 3.36 -2.93 -4.27
CA ARG A 78 3.29 -4.40 -4.18
C ARG A 78 3.79 -4.97 -2.84
N ARG A 79 4.75 -4.30 -2.18
CA ARG A 79 5.22 -4.69 -0.84
C ARG A 79 4.14 -4.53 0.22
N GLY A 80 3.43 -3.40 0.23
CA GLY A 80 2.31 -3.16 1.14
C GLY A 80 1.20 -4.20 0.97
N GLN A 81 0.84 -4.50 -0.29
CA GLN A 81 -0.14 -5.54 -0.61
C GLN A 81 0.27 -6.93 -0.07
N MET A 82 1.51 -7.35 -0.35
CA MET A 82 1.98 -8.68 0.08
C MET A 82 2.15 -8.77 1.60
N ALA A 83 2.56 -7.67 2.25
CA ALA A 83 2.61 -7.58 3.71
C ALA A 83 1.20 -7.72 4.30
N ALA A 84 0.18 -7.06 3.73
CA ALA A 84 -1.21 -7.22 4.15
C ALA A 84 -1.66 -8.69 4.05
N GLN A 85 -1.39 -9.35 2.93
CA GLN A 85 -1.75 -10.76 2.72
C GLN A 85 -1.03 -11.72 3.68
N SER A 86 0.16 -11.34 4.13
CA SER A 86 0.99 -12.14 5.05
C SER A 86 0.71 -11.83 6.52
N ALA A 87 -0.16 -10.86 6.81
CA ALA A 87 -0.48 -10.47 8.17
C ALA A 87 -1.43 -11.50 8.85
N PRO A 88 -1.37 -11.64 10.18
CA PRO A 88 -2.35 -12.39 10.96
C PRO A 88 -3.78 -11.90 10.72
N ASP A 89 -4.77 -12.79 10.82
CA ASP A 89 -6.16 -12.49 10.49
C ASP A 89 -6.72 -11.28 11.25
N ILE A 90 -6.34 -11.11 12.52
CA ILE A 90 -6.79 -10.02 13.41
C ILE A 90 -6.48 -8.61 12.85
N GLU A 91 -5.40 -8.47 12.08
CA GLU A 91 -4.98 -7.16 11.55
C GLU A 91 -4.93 -7.11 10.01
N ARG A 92 -5.09 -8.27 9.35
CA ARG A 92 -5.06 -8.38 7.89
C ARG A 92 -6.05 -7.43 7.24
N GLU A 93 -7.28 -7.41 7.72
CA GLU A 93 -8.35 -6.57 7.16
C GLU A 93 -7.97 -5.10 7.18
N ALA A 94 -7.56 -4.58 8.35
CA ALA A 94 -7.17 -3.19 8.51
C ALA A 94 -5.95 -2.81 7.63
N ILE A 95 -4.94 -3.68 7.57
CA ILE A 95 -3.75 -3.44 6.73
C ILE A 95 -4.13 -3.48 5.25
N TYR A 96 -5.02 -4.40 4.84
CA TYR A 96 -5.47 -4.51 3.47
C TYR A 96 -6.34 -3.32 3.05
N LEU A 97 -7.26 -2.86 3.90
CA LEU A 97 -8.03 -1.64 3.66
C LEU A 97 -7.12 -0.43 3.48
N ALA A 98 -6.10 -0.29 4.33
CA ALA A 98 -5.11 0.78 4.18
C ALA A 98 -4.32 0.69 2.86
N HIS A 99 -4.03 -0.52 2.37
CA HIS A 99 -3.44 -0.71 1.04
C HIS A 99 -4.38 -0.20 -0.06
N LEU A 100 -5.67 -0.55 -0.01
CA LEU A 100 -6.66 -0.10 -1.00
C LEU A 100 -6.79 1.43 -1.01
N VAL A 101 -6.93 2.05 0.16
CA VAL A 101 -6.98 3.52 0.28
C VAL A 101 -5.71 4.16 -0.27
N ALA A 102 -4.53 3.66 0.11
CA ALA A 102 -3.27 4.20 -0.40
C ALA A 102 -3.10 4.03 -1.92
N LYS A 103 -3.57 2.90 -2.45
CA LYS A 103 -3.57 2.62 -3.89
C LYS A 103 -4.48 3.60 -4.63
N GLU A 104 -5.69 3.83 -4.14
CA GLU A 104 -6.62 4.79 -4.72
C GLU A 104 -6.04 6.22 -4.72
N ILE A 105 -5.42 6.65 -3.62
CA ILE A 105 -4.72 7.94 -3.55
C ILE A 105 -3.63 8.03 -4.62
N ALA A 106 -2.82 6.98 -4.76
CA ALA A 106 -1.71 6.94 -5.70
C ALA A 106 -2.15 6.88 -7.17
N ASP A 107 -3.27 6.21 -7.45
CA ASP A 107 -3.86 6.12 -8.78
C ASP A 107 -4.47 7.49 -9.19
N ARG A 108 -5.00 8.27 -8.22
CA ARG A 108 -5.52 9.63 -8.47
C ARG A 108 -4.44 10.72 -8.58
N GLN A 109 -3.32 10.59 -7.85
CA GLN A 109 -2.28 11.61 -7.84
C GLN A 109 -0.88 11.05 -7.57
N PRO A 110 0.17 11.60 -8.23
CA PRO A 110 1.55 11.31 -7.87
C PRO A 110 1.85 11.67 -6.41
N VAL A 111 2.07 10.65 -5.57
CA VAL A 111 2.30 10.80 -4.12
C VAL A 111 3.64 11.48 -3.79
N THR A 112 4.56 11.59 -4.74
CA THR A 112 5.93 12.12 -4.53
C THR A 112 6.00 13.58 -4.07
N ARG A 113 4.94 14.37 -4.25
CA ARG A 113 4.88 15.79 -3.85
C ARG A 113 3.54 16.20 -3.25
N ALA A 114 2.70 15.24 -2.88
CA ALA A 114 1.38 15.54 -2.34
C ALA A 114 1.51 16.22 -0.98
N ARG A 115 0.84 17.37 -0.83
CA ARG A 115 0.72 18.03 0.48
C ARG A 115 -0.18 17.19 1.39
N LEU A 116 0.05 17.29 2.70
CA LEU A 116 -0.65 16.45 3.68
C LEU A 116 -2.16 16.66 3.67
N ASP A 117 -2.62 17.89 3.49
CA ASP A 117 -4.03 18.26 3.33
C ASP A 117 -4.68 17.55 2.14
N VAL A 118 -3.97 17.50 1.00
CA VAL A 118 -4.43 16.79 -0.21
C VAL A 118 -4.51 15.28 0.05
N LEU A 119 -3.50 14.70 0.71
CA LEU A 119 -3.52 13.28 1.08
C LEU A 119 -4.69 12.94 2.01
N ARG A 120 -4.98 13.80 3.00
CA ARG A 120 -6.12 13.62 3.90
C ARG A 120 -7.45 13.69 3.15
N HIS A 121 -7.61 14.68 2.28
CA HIS A 121 -8.83 14.81 1.49
C HIS A 121 -9.05 13.58 0.60
N LEU A 122 -8.02 13.13 -0.12
CA LEU A 122 -8.10 11.94 -0.98
C LEU A 122 -8.35 10.67 -0.17
N ALA A 123 -7.75 10.54 1.02
CA ALA A 123 -8.00 9.39 1.90
C ALA A 123 -9.47 9.33 2.36
N ILE A 124 -10.07 10.47 2.69
CA ILE A 124 -11.49 10.56 3.08
C ILE A 124 -12.40 10.18 1.90
N VAL A 125 -12.09 10.66 0.70
CA VAL A 125 -12.87 10.30 -0.50
C VAL A 125 -12.75 8.79 -0.79
N ALA A 126 -11.52 8.26 -0.80
CA ALA A 126 -11.28 6.83 -1.04
C ALA A 126 -11.94 5.93 0.02
N GLY A 127 -11.99 6.36 1.29
CA GLY A 127 -12.65 5.63 2.36
C GLY A 127 -14.17 5.52 2.20
N LYS A 128 -14.81 6.55 1.63
CA LYS A 128 -16.26 6.55 1.35
C LYS A 128 -16.64 5.65 0.18
N ASP A 129 -15.79 5.56 -0.84
CA ASP A 129 -16.02 4.72 -2.02
C ASP A 129 -15.84 3.21 -1.71
N SER A 130 -15.25 2.87 -0.56
CA SER A 130 -14.92 1.50 -0.15
C SER A 130 -15.87 0.91 0.90
N SER A 131 -16.93 1.64 1.28
CA SER A 131 -17.91 1.26 2.32
C SER A 131 -19.25 0.78 1.75
#